data_AF-A0A379IE52-F1
#
_entry.id   AF-A0A379IE52-F1
#
_cell.length_a   1.000
_cell.length_b   1.000
_cell.length_c   1.000
_cell.angle_alpha   90.00
_cell.angle_beta   90.00
_cell.angle_gamma   90.00
#
_symmetry.space_group_name_H-M   'P 1'
#
loop_
_entity.id
_entity.type
_entity.pdbx_description
1 polymer ?
#
loop_
_entity_poly.entity_id
_entity_poly.type
_entity_poly.pdbx_seq_one_letter_code
_entity_poly.pdbx_strand_id
1 'polypeptide(L)'
;MDATSSDGAQPVTDPDVALRAILGALQPLVDNGRLDNLVDLLSIAADLVDLLDGAMVEKLARLFEQTASVSWDLGNAMRMAKSQTLALEQPESLYGLLILLREPGTRRGVGLILRTLNVIGRQL
;
A
#
# COMPACT_ATOMS: atom_id res chain seq x y z
N MET A 1 -39.07 -7.86 41.22
CA MET A 1 -39.07 -8.53 39.91
C MET A 1 -39.50 -7.49 38.91
N ASP A 2 -38.58 -6.59 38.54
CA ASP A 2 -38.83 -5.57 37.53
C ASP A 2 -38.11 -6.01 36.27
N ALA A 3 -38.91 -6.23 35.23
CA ALA A 3 -38.47 -6.74 33.95
C ALA A 3 -37.49 -5.76 33.31
N THR A 4 -36.35 -6.31 32.92
CA THR A 4 -35.35 -5.71 32.06
C THR A 4 -36.00 -5.15 30.80
N SER A 5 -36.02 -3.82 30.66
CA SER A 5 -36.23 -3.15 29.38
C SER A 5 -35.15 -3.64 28.42
N SER A 6 -35.56 -4.53 27.51
CA SER A 6 -34.77 -4.96 26.38
C SER A 6 -34.50 -3.73 25.53
N ASP A 7 -33.29 -3.19 25.63
CA ASP A 7 -32.71 -2.23 24.70
C ASP A 7 -32.63 -2.91 23.33
N GLY A 8 -33.72 -2.77 22.58
CA GLY A 8 -33.79 -3.19 21.21
C GLY A 8 -32.93 -2.25 20.39
N ALA A 9 -31.65 -2.58 20.26
CA ALA A 9 -30.77 -2.06 19.23
C ALA A 9 -31.40 -2.37 17.86
N GLN A 10 -32.27 -1.46 17.40
CA GLN A 10 -32.76 -1.47 16.04
C GLN A 10 -31.56 -1.24 15.12
N PRO A 11 -31.34 -2.10 14.10
CA PRO A 11 -30.27 -1.86 13.14
C PRO A 11 -30.56 -0.52 12.46
N VAL A 12 -29.59 0.40 12.51
CA VAL A 12 -29.66 1.71 11.85
C VAL A 12 -29.78 1.47 10.34
N THR A 13 -31.01 1.36 9.89
CA THR A 13 -31.41 1.13 8.50
C THR A 13 -32.34 2.27 8.06
N ASP A 14 -32.10 3.47 8.61
CA ASP A 14 -32.76 4.68 8.17
C ASP A 14 -31.87 5.34 7.10
N PRO A 15 -32.28 5.30 5.81
CA PRO A 15 -31.50 5.86 4.70
C PRO A 15 -31.12 7.32 4.92
N ASP A 16 -31.96 8.07 5.65
CA ASP A 16 -31.74 9.49 5.91
C ASP A 16 -30.61 9.72 6.92
N VAL A 17 -30.46 8.81 7.89
CA VAL A 17 -29.37 8.86 8.89
C VAL A 17 -28.03 8.48 8.24
N ALA A 18 -28.01 7.44 7.42
CA ALA A 18 -26.82 7.01 6.69
C ALA A 18 -26.35 8.07 5.68
N LEU A 19 -27.27 8.67 4.93
CA LEU A 19 -26.97 9.74 3.98
C LEU A 19 -26.41 10.98 4.70
N ARG A 20 -26.99 11.38 5.84
CA ARG A 20 -26.48 12.49 6.66
C ARG A 20 -25.08 12.21 7.20
N ALA A 21 -24.77 10.97 7.58
CA ALA A 21 -23.43 10.59 8.02
C ALA A 21 -22.40 10.72 6.89
N ILE A 22 -22.74 10.29 5.67
CA ILE A 22 -21.88 10.42 4.49
C ILE A 22 -21.70 11.89 4.11
N LEU A 23 -22.78 12.68 4.08
CA LEU A 23 -22.71 14.12 3.81
C LEU A 23 -21.84 14.84 4.85
N GLY A 24 -21.98 14.51 6.14
CA GLY A 24 -21.12 15.03 7.20
C GLY A 24 -19.65 14.67 7.01
N ALA A 25 -19.36 13.46 6.53
CA ALA A 25 -17.99 13.02 6.23
C ALA A 25 -17.38 13.71 5.00
N LEU A 26 -18.20 14.08 4.02
CA LEU A 26 -17.79 14.79 2.80
C LEU A 26 -17.71 16.31 2.98
N GLN A 27 -18.44 16.88 3.95
CA GLN A 27 -18.46 18.30 4.28
C GLN A 27 -17.05 18.95 4.31
N PRO A 28 -16.03 18.42 5.04
CA PRO A 28 -14.71 19.03 5.04
C PRO A 28 -13.99 19.00 3.68
N LEU A 29 -14.34 18.08 2.78
CA LEU A 29 -13.76 18.02 1.43
C LEU A 29 -14.45 19.04 0.49
N VAL A 30 -15.75 19.24 0.68
CA VAL A 30 -16.56 20.26 -0.02
C VAL A 30 -16.12 21.66 0.40
N ASP A 31 -16.03 21.93 1.71
CA ASP A 31 -15.71 23.24 2.26
C ASP A 31 -14.32 23.76 1.82
N ASN A 32 -13.40 22.84 1.53
CA ASN A 32 -12.05 23.15 1.07
C ASN A 32 -11.88 23.08 -0.47
N GLY A 33 -12.96 22.84 -1.23
CA GLY A 33 -12.91 22.71 -2.70
C GLY A 33 -12.10 21.50 -3.19
N ARG A 34 -11.80 20.53 -2.31
CA ARG A 34 -10.98 19.34 -2.63
C ARG A 34 -11.81 18.21 -3.21
N LEU A 35 -13.12 18.23 -2.98
CA LEU A 35 -14.04 17.23 -3.54
C LEU A 35 -14.00 17.28 -5.07
N ASP A 36 -13.95 18.46 -5.67
CA ASP A 36 -13.92 18.62 -7.13
C ASP A 36 -12.70 17.92 -7.73
N ASN A 37 -11.50 18.09 -7.14
CA ASN A 37 -10.30 17.39 -7.58
C ASN A 37 -10.42 15.85 -7.43
N LEU A 38 -11.09 15.37 -6.39
CA LEU A 38 -11.32 13.93 -6.22
C LEU A 38 -12.29 13.41 -7.28
N VAL A 39 -13.34 14.17 -7.58
CA VAL A 39 -14.28 13.86 -8.66
C VAL A 39 -13.57 13.86 -10.00
N ASP A 40 -12.70 14.82 -10.29
CA ASP A 40 -11.89 14.86 -11.52
C ASP A 40 -10.97 13.65 -11.64
N LEU A 41 -10.28 13.28 -10.56
CA LEU A 41 -9.42 12.09 -10.54
C LEU A 41 -10.22 10.80 -10.72
N LEU A 42 -11.39 10.69 -10.08
CA LEU A 42 -12.29 9.55 -10.24
C LEU A 42 -12.89 9.49 -11.64
N SER A 43 -13.16 10.64 -12.27
CA SER A 43 -13.64 10.71 -13.64
C SER A 43 -12.57 10.18 -14.61
N ILE A 44 -11.33 10.63 -14.47
CA ILE A 44 -10.21 10.12 -15.28
C ILE A 44 -10.02 8.62 -15.03
N ALA A 45 -10.12 8.17 -13.78
CA ALA A 45 -10.04 6.74 -13.44
C ALA A 45 -11.18 5.92 -14.05
N ALA A 46 -12.40 6.47 -14.10
CA ALA A 46 -13.54 5.83 -14.74
C ALA A 46 -13.33 5.73 -16.26
N ASP A 47 -12.88 6.80 -16.90
CA ASP A 47 -12.54 6.81 -18.33
C ASP A 47 -11.46 5.76 -18.67
N LEU A 48 -10.47 5.61 -17.79
CA LEU A 48 -9.44 4.58 -17.89
C LEU A 48 -10.03 3.17 -17.81
N VAL A 49 -10.95 2.94 -16.87
CA VAL A 49 -11.64 1.63 -16.70
C VAL A 49 -12.52 1.32 -17.91
N ASP A 50 -13.22 2.31 -18.45
CA ASP A 50 -14.07 2.15 -19.64
C ASP A 50 -13.25 1.80 -20.89
N LEU A 51 -11.97 2.21 -20.94
CA LEU A 51 -11.04 1.85 -22.02
C LEU A 51 -10.47 0.42 -21.88
N LEU A 52 -10.56 -0.20 -20.71
CA LEU A 52 -10.01 -1.54 -20.48
C LEU A 52 -10.88 -2.61 -21.17
N ASP A 53 -10.24 -3.40 -22.02
CA ASP A 53 -10.81 -4.62 -22.55
C ASP A 53 -10.42 -5.83 -21.68
N GLY A 54 -11.03 -6.98 -21.94
CA GLY A 54 -10.78 -8.19 -21.16
C GLY A 54 -9.31 -8.65 -21.19
N ALA A 55 -8.58 -8.42 -22.28
CA ALA A 55 -7.17 -8.80 -22.38
C ALA A 55 -6.26 -7.86 -21.58
N MET A 56 -6.60 -6.57 -21.50
CA MET A 56 -5.91 -5.59 -20.68
C MET A 56 -6.15 -5.82 -19.19
N VAL A 57 -7.37 -6.17 -18.77
CA VAL A 57 -7.68 -6.55 -17.38
C VAL A 57 -6.85 -7.75 -16.94
N GLU A 58 -6.77 -8.80 -17.76
CA GLU A 58 -5.96 -9.99 -17.46
C GLU A 58 -4.47 -9.63 -17.31
N LYS A 59 -3.94 -8.73 -18.15
CA LYS A 59 -2.55 -8.24 -18.02
C LYS A 59 -2.34 -7.47 -16.74
N LEU A 60 -3.27 -6.58 -16.37
CA LEU A 60 -3.20 -5.83 -15.12
C LEU A 60 -3.29 -6.75 -13.90
N ALA A 61 -4.13 -7.77 -13.93
CA ALA A 61 -4.21 -8.78 -12.89
C ALA A 61 -2.88 -9.52 -12.72
N ARG A 62 -2.24 -9.93 -13.82
CA ARG A 62 -0.91 -10.57 -13.78
C ARG A 62 0.18 -9.63 -13.29
N LEU A 63 0.17 -8.36 -13.73
CA LEU A 63 1.12 -7.36 -13.24
C LEU A 63 0.92 -7.09 -11.75
N PHE A 64 -0.33 -7.02 -11.29
CA PHE A 64 -0.67 -6.89 -9.89
C PHE A 64 -0.19 -8.10 -9.09
N GLU A 65 -0.45 -9.33 -9.55
CA GLU A 65 0.01 -10.56 -8.90
C GLU A 65 1.54 -10.58 -8.77
N GLN A 66 2.26 -10.29 -9.85
CA GLN A 66 3.73 -10.22 -9.84
C GLN A 66 4.23 -9.15 -8.88
N THR A 67 3.65 -7.95 -8.91
CA THR A 67 4.06 -6.83 -8.05
C THR A 67 3.72 -7.12 -6.58
N ALA A 68 2.55 -7.67 -6.31
CA ALA A 68 2.12 -8.06 -4.97
C ALA A 68 3.03 -9.16 -4.39
N SER A 69 3.39 -10.16 -5.20
CA SER A 69 4.35 -11.20 -4.80
C SER A 69 5.72 -10.61 -4.46
N VAL A 70 6.28 -9.77 -5.33
CA VAL A 70 7.58 -9.11 -5.08
C VAL A 70 7.52 -8.22 -3.84
N SER A 71 6.42 -7.48 -3.66
CA SER A 71 6.21 -6.62 -2.49
C SER A 71 6.09 -7.43 -1.21
N TRP A 72 5.44 -8.58 -1.26
CA TRP A 72 5.33 -9.50 -0.14
C TRP A 72 6.68 -10.07 0.29
N ASP A 73 7.48 -10.54 -0.67
CA ASP A 73 8.81 -11.07 -0.41
C ASP A 73 9.74 -10.00 0.16
N LEU A 74 9.72 -8.79 -0.42
CA LEU A 74 10.46 -7.64 0.09
C LEU A 74 10.03 -7.27 1.51
N GLY A 75 8.72 -7.23 1.77
CA GLY A 75 8.15 -6.90 3.08
C GLY A 75 8.54 -7.93 4.14
N ASN A 76 8.54 -9.22 3.79
CA ASN A 76 9.00 -10.28 4.68
C ASN A 76 10.50 -10.20 4.94
N ALA A 77 11.31 -9.97 3.91
CA ALA A 77 12.75 -9.77 4.06
C ALA A 77 13.06 -8.56 4.96
N MET A 78 12.33 -7.45 4.79
CA MET A 78 12.48 -6.26 5.64
C MET A 78 12.07 -6.55 7.09
N ARG A 79 10.96 -7.26 7.31
CA ARG A 79 10.50 -7.65 8.65
C ARG A 79 11.52 -8.54 9.34
N MET A 80 12.09 -9.50 8.61
CA MET A 80 13.13 -10.40 9.12
C MET A 80 14.44 -9.66 9.41
N ALA A 81 14.87 -8.77 8.53
CA ALA A 81 16.04 -7.92 8.75
C ALA A 81 15.84 -7.05 10.01
N LYS A 82 14.69 -6.41 10.16
CA LYS A 82 14.33 -5.63 11.35
C LYS A 82 14.37 -6.49 12.62
N SER A 83 13.82 -7.70 12.60
CA SER A 83 13.86 -8.57 13.78
C SER A 83 15.28 -8.99 14.14
N GLN A 84 16.13 -9.27 13.14
CA GLN A 84 17.54 -9.60 13.36
C GLN A 84 18.30 -8.41 13.94
N THR A 85 18.06 -7.19 13.43
CA THR A 85 18.67 -5.97 13.96
C THR A 85 18.24 -5.68 15.39
N LEU A 86 16.97 -5.87 15.72
CA LEU A 86 16.46 -5.65 17.09
C LEU A 86 16.92 -6.73 18.08
N ALA A 87 17.28 -7.92 17.60
CA ALA A 87 17.82 -9.00 18.43
C ALA A 87 19.31 -8.80 18.78
N LEU A 88 20.00 -7.84 18.16
CA LEU A 88 21.37 -7.48 18.53
C LEU A 88 21.36 -6.75 19.89
N GLU A 89 22.12 -7.26 20.86
CA GLU A 89 22.25 -6.64 22.19
C GLU A 89 22.86 -5.22 22.15
N GLN A 90 23.64 -4.91 21.12
CA GLN A 90 24.19 -3.57 20.87
C GLN A 90 24.04 -3.20 19.39
N PRO A 91 23.72 -1.94 19.06
CA PRO A 91 23.66 -1.49 17.67
C PRO A 91 25.01 -1.65 16.98
N GLU A 92 25.01 -2.07 15.71
CA GLU A 92 26.25 -2.26 14.95
C GLU A 92 27.07 -0.97 14.89
N SER A 93 28.39 -1.11 15.11
CA SER A 93 29.33 -0.03 14.87
C SER A 93 29.43 0.29 13.37
N LEU A 94 29.92 1.48 13.02
CA LEU A 94 30.18 1.87 11.63
C LEU A 94 31.08 0.87 10.89
N TYR A 95 32.02 0.24 11.60
CA TYR A 95 32.88 -0.80 11.06
C TYR A 95 32.11 -2.12 10.81
N GLY A 96 31.15 -2.46 11.67
CA GLY A 96 30.25 -3.61 11.49
C GLY A 96 29.42 -3.49 10.22
N LEU A 97 28.84 -2.31 9.99
CA LEU A 97 28.10 -2.02 8.75
C LEU A 97 28.97 -2.18 7.50
N LEU A 98 30.25 -1.82 7.60
CA LEU A 98 31.21 -1.94 6.49
C LEU A 98 31.60 -3.40 6.23
N ILE A 99 31.66 -4.23 7.28
CA ILE A 99 31.81 -5.69 7.16
C ILE A 99 30.55 -6.30 6.54
N LEU A 100 29.35 -5.81 6.87
CA LEU A 100 28.10 -6.31 6.31
C LEU A 100 28.03 -6.18 4.78
N LEU A 101 28.68 -5.16 4.19
CA LEU A 101 28.81 -5.03 2.73
C LEU A 101 29.67 -6.14 2.10
N ARG A 102 30.53 -6.79 2.88
CA ARG A 102 31.41 -7.88 2.45
C ARG A 102 30.69 -9.24 2.47
N GLU A 103 29.58 -9.35 3.19
CA GLU A 103 28.72 -10.55 3.19
C GLU A 103 28.30 -10.91 1.75
N PRO A 104 28.36 -12.20 1.36
CA PRO A 104 28.04 -12.62 0.01
C PRO A 104 26.60 -12.30 -0.38
N GLY A 105 25.66 -12.31 0.58
CA GLY A 105 24.26 -11.91 0.35
C GLY A 105 24.15 -10.43 -0.03
N THR A 106 24.69 -9.55 0.81
CA THR A 106 24.68 -8.08 0.61
C THR A 106 25.39 -7.69 -0.69
N ARG A 107 26.55 -8.29 -0.98
CA ARG A 107 27.31 -8.02 -2.21
C ARG A 107 26.56 -8.44 -3.48
N ARG A 108 25.84 -9.57 -3.45
CA ARG A 108 24.98 -9.98 -4.56
C ARG A 108 23.81 -9.00 -4.74
N GLY A 109 23.19 -8.56 -3.65
CA GLY A 109 22.11 -7.58 -3.68
C GLY A 109 22.54 -6.23 -4.28
N VAL A 110 23.64 -5.66 -3.78
CA VAL A 110 24.22 -4.42 -4.32
C VAL A 110 24.62 -4.61 -5.79
N GLY A 111 25.25 -5.74 -6.12
CA GLY A 111 25.62 -6.07 -7.49
C GLY A 111 24.43 -6.18 -8.45
N LEU A 112 23.28 -6.68 -7.99
CA LEU A 112 22.05 -6.71 -8.77
C LEU A 112 21.59 -5.29 -9.10
N ILE A 113 21.48 -4.41 -8.08
CA ILE A 113 21.04 -3.01 -8.25
C ILE A 113 21.95 -2.29 -9.25
N LEU A 114 23.27 -2.38 -9.06
CA LEU A 114 24.24 -1.71 -9.94
C LEU A 114 24.17 -2.23 -11.38
N ARG A 115 23.96 -3.54 -11.59
CA ARG A 115 23.79 -4.12 -12.92
C ARG A 115 22.48 -3.69 -13.58
N THR A 116 21.39 -3.62 -12.83
CA THR A 116 20.11 -3.10 -13.34
C THR A 116 20.25 -1.65 -13.79
N LEU A 117 20.87 -0.80 -12.96
CA LEU A 117 21.16 0.59 -13.33
C LEU A 117 22.04 0.68 -14.58
N ASN A 118 23.06 -0.18 -14.70
CA ASN A 118 23.91 -0.23 -15.89
C ASN A 118 23.12 -0.62 -17.15
N VAL A 119 22.16 -1.54 -17.05
CA VAL A 119 21.30 -1.93 -18.18
C VAL A 119 20.40 -0.76 -18.60
N ILE A 120 19.75 -0.07 -17.65
CA ILE A 120 18.89 1.08 -17.93
C ILE A 120 19.71 2.20 -18.58
N GLY A 121 20.88 2.53 -18.01
CA GLY A 121 21.76 3.57 -18.55
C GLY A 121 22.36 3.26 -19.93
N ARG A 122 22.31 2.00 -20.39
CA ARG A 122 22.68 1.64 -21.77
C ARG A 122 21.54 1.80 -22.78
N GLN A 123 20.30 1.91 -22.30
CA GLN A 123 19.10 2.05 -23.12
C GLN A 123 18.61 3.52 -23.22
N LEU A 124 19.12 4.39 -22.34
CA LEU A 124 19.00 5.85 -22.41
C LEU A 124 20.06 6.42 -23.36
#